data_AF-A0A661DX66-F1
#
_entry.id   AF-A0A661DX66-F1
#
_cell.length_a   1.000
_cell.length_b   1.000
_cell.length_c   1.000
_cell.angle_alpha   90.00
_cell.angle_beta   90.00
_cell.angle_gamma   90.00
#
_symmetry.space_group_name_H-M   'P 1'
#
loop_
_entity.id
_entity.type
_entity.pdbx_description
1 polymer ?
#
loop_
_entity_poly.entity_id
_entity_poly.type
_entity_poly.pdbx_seq_one_letter_code
_entity_poly.pdbx_strand_id
1 'polypeptide(L)' 'MKGGLGNLMKQAQEMQEKMKQAQEDLAKLEVNGESGAGLVKVVMTGRHDLRRVQIDDSLMGDDKEMLEDLIAAA' A
#
# COMPACT_ATOMS: atom_id res chain seq x y z
N MET A 1 -11.36 -36.15 25.85
CA MET A 1 -10.82 -35.60 24.58
C MET A 1 -11.85 -34.89 23.68
N LYS A 2 -13.16 -34.83 24.01
CA LYS A 2 -14.19 -34.17 23.17
C LYS A 2 -14.32 -32.64 23.31
N GLY A 3 -13.70 -32.02 24.31
CA GLY A 3 -13.76 -30.56 24.55
C GLY A 3 -12.69 -29.73 23.84
N GLY A 4 -11.60 -30.36 23.36
CA GLY A 4 -10.51 -29.64 22.68
C GLY A 4 -10.84 -29.23 21.24
N LEU A 5 -11.57 -30.07 20.51
CA LEU A 5 -11.91 -29.82 19.10
C LEU A 5 -12.88 -28.64 18.90
N GLY A 6 -13.86 -28.48 19.79
CA GLY A 6 -14.83 -27.38 19.70
C GLY A 6 -14.20 -26.01 19.94
N ASN A 7 -13.32 -25.91 20.94
CA ASN A 7 -12.55 -24.68 21.18
C ASN A 7 -11.56 -24.38 20.04
N LEU A 8 -10.93 -25.40 19.47
CA LEU A 8 -10.03 -25.25 18.32
C LEU A 8 -10.77 -24.69 17.09
N MET A 9 -11.96 -25.24 16.77
CA MET A 9 -12.76 -24.76 15.64
C MET A 9 -13.22 -23.31 15.81
N LYS A 10 -13.60 -22.91 17.03
CA LYS A 10 -13.98 -21.53 17.34
C LYS A 10 -12.79 -20.57 17.17
N GLN A 11 -11.63 -20.94 17.70
CA GLN A 11 -10.40 -20.16 17.52
C GLN A 11 -9.98 -20.05 16.04
N ALA A 12 -10.17 -21.11 15.26
CA ALA A 12 -9.89 -21.10 13.83
C ALA A 12 -10.84 -20.16 13.06
N GLN A 13 -12.13 -20.15 13.40
CA GLN A 13 -13.11 -19.21 12.82
C GLN A 13 -12.76 -17.75 13.17
N GLU A 14 -12.46 -17.46 14.43
CA GLU A 14 -12.05 -16.12 14.87
C GLU A 14 -10.75 -15.66 14.17
N MET A 15 -9.80 -16.57 13.97
CA MET A 15 -8.59 -16.29 13.20
C MET A 15 -8.89 -15.99 11.73
N GLN A 16 -9.77 -16.78 11.09
CA GLN A 16 -10.17 -16.57 9.70
C GLN A 16 -10.81 -15.20 9.49
N GLU A 17 -11.70 -14.79 10.39
CA GLU A 17 -12.36 -13.50 10.33
C GLU A 17 -11.39 -12.33 10.56
N LYS A 18 -10.49 -12.46 11.55
CA LYS A 18 -9.40 -11.49 11.76
C LYS A 18 -8.48 -11.36 10.56
N MET A 19 -8.12 -12.47 9.91
CA MET A 19 -7.28 -12.45 8.71
C MET A 19 -7.98 -11.75 7.55
N LYS A 20 -9.28 -12.00 7.36
CA LYS A 20 -10.08 -11.31 6.35
C LYS A 20 -10.13 -9.81 6.62
N GLN A 21 -10.42 -9.40 7.85
CA GLN A 21 -10.45 -7.99 8.23
C GLN A 21 -9.07 -7.33 8.03
N ALA A 22 -8.00 -7.98 8.46
CA ALA A 22 -6.64 -7.48 8.28
C ALA A 22 -6.28 -7.29 6.79
N GLN A 23 -6.70 -8.21 5.92
CA GLN A 23 -6.52 -8.05 4.47
C GLN A 23 -7.31 -6.86 3.92
N GLU A 24 -8.55 -6.66 4.37
CA GLU A 24 -9.37 -5.50 3.96
C GLU A 24 -8.81 -4.17 4.46
N ASP A 25 -8.21 -4.16 5.65
CA ASP A 25 -7.59 -2.97 6.23
C ASP A 25 -6.26 -2.65 5.54
N LEU A 26 -5.40 -3.66 5.32
CA LEU A 26 -4.18 -3.53 4.51
C LEU A 26 -4.49 -2.99 3.11
N ALA A 27 -5.60 -3.44 2.52
CA ALA A 27 -6.04 -2.96 1.23
C ALA A 27 -6.40 -1.47 1.17
N LYS A 28 -6.79 -0.87 2.31
CA LYS A 28 -7.16 0.55 2.43
C LYS A 28 -6.03 1.42 2.96
N LEU A 29 -5.01 0.82 3.59
CA LEU A 29 -3.84 1.56 4.06
C LEU A 29 -3.16 2.24 2.88
N GLU A 30 -2.88 3.53 3.05
CA GLU A 30 -2.13 4.33 2.11
C GLU A 30 -0.66 4.38 2.53
N VAL A 31 0.22 4.17 1.56
CA VAL A 31 1.67 4.33 1.68
C VAL A 31 2.10 5.49 0.79
N ASN A 32 3.04 6.28 1.28
CA ASN A 32 3.60 7.43 0.57
C ASN A 32 5.02 7.10 0.14
N GLY A 33 5.30 7.23 -1.15
CA GLY A 33 6.63 7.16 -1.74
C GLY A 33 7.06 8.54 -2.24
N GLU A 34 8.34 8.84 -2.17
CA GLU A 34 8.88 10.10 -2.69
C GLU A 34 10.29 9.92 -3.27
N SER A 35 10.60 10.73 -4.28
CA SER A 35 11.92 10.81 -4.90
C SER A 35 12.31 12.26 -5.17
N GLY A 36 13.59 12.48 -5.49
CA GLY A 36 14.10 13.83 -5.80
C GLY A 36 13.90 14.82 -4.64
N ALA A 37 14.04 14.37 -3.39
CA ALA A 37 13.76 15.17 -2.19
C ALA A 37 12.32 15.71 -2.10
N GLY A 38 11.35 14.93 -2.59
CA GLY A 38 9.93 15.25 -2.53
C GLY A 38 9.39 16.01 -3.75
N LEU A 39 10.19 16.14 -4.81
CA LEU A 39 9.75 16.68 -6.09
C LEU A 39 8.75 15.77 -6.80
N VAL A 40 8.84 14.45 -6.58
CA VAL A 40 7.79 13.49 -6.94
C VAL A 40 7.29 12.82 -5.67
N LYS A 41 5.95 12.77 -5.51
CA LYS A 41 5.27 12.06 -4.43
C LYS A 41 4.18 11.18 -4.98
N VAL A 42 4.17 9.92 -4.55
CA VAL A 42 3.18 8.91 -4.96
C VAL A 42 2.43 8.41 -3.73
N VAL A 43 1.11 8.28 -3.85
CA VAL A 43 0.26 7.62 -2.85
C VAL A 43 -0.27 6.33 -3.44
N MET A 44 0.02 5.20 -2.79
CA MET A 44 -0.46 3.88 -3.19
C MET A 44 -1.21 3.21 -2.05
N THR A 45 -2.11 2.27 -2.36
CA THR A 45 -2.72 1.40 -1.35
C THR A 45 -1.87 0.15 -1.11
N GLY A 46 -2.14 -0.57 -0.02
CA GLY A 46 -1.56 -1.91 0.20
C GLY A 46 -2.00 -2.98 -0.80
N ARG A 47 -2.90 -2.67 -1.76
CA ARG A 47 -3.17 -3.52 -2.94
C ARG A 47 -2.36 -3.12 -4.17
N HIS A 48 -1.46 -2.16 -4.03
CA HIS A 48 -0.71 -1.53 -5.11
C HIS A 48 -1.57 -0.68 -6.06
N ASP A 49 -2.74 -0.20 -5.60
CA ASP A 49 -3.51 0.78 -6.38
C ASP A 49 -2.86 2.16 -6.24
N LEU A 50 -2.47 2.77 -7.34
CA LEU A 50 -1.91 4.12 -7.37
C LEU A 50 -3.04 5.16 -7.30
N ARG A 51 -3.10 5.91 -6.18
CA ARG A 51 -4.18 6.86 -5.87
C ARG A 51 -3.88 8.27 -6.30
N ARG A 52 -2.61 8.68 -6.19
CA ARG A 52 -2.19 10.05 -6.53
C ARG A 52 -0.72 10.05 -6.92
N VAL A 53 -0.41 10.92 -7.88
CA VAL A 53 0.95 11.34 -8.21
C VAL A 53 0.97 12.86 -8.15
N GLN A 54 1.95 13.41 -7.47
CA GLN A 54 2.24 14.85 -7.43
C GLN A 54 3.65 15.04 -7.95
N ILE A 55 3.79 15.96 -8.89
CA ILE A 55 5.06 16.30 -9.54
C ILE A 55 5.21 17.80 -9.36
N ASP A 56 6.35 18.24 -8.85
CA ASP A 56 6.68 19.65 -8.74
C ASP A 56 6.83 20.28 -10.13
N ASP A 57 6.32 21.52 -10.27
CA ASP A 57 6.37 22.25 -11.54
C ASP A 57 7.81 22.43 -12.06
N SER A 58 8.82 22.41 -11.18
CA SER A 58 10.23 22.49 -11.60
C SER A 58 10.67 21.34 -12.48
N LEU A 59 10.00 20.19 -12.40
CA LEU A 59 10.31 18.99 -13.20
C LEU A 59 9.60 18.98 -14.56
N MET A 60 8.70 19.93 -14.83
CA MET A 60 7.98 20.01 -16.12
C MET A 60 8.82 20.65 -17.24
N GLY A 61 10.11 20.91 -16.99
CA GLY A 61 11.06 21.43 -17.96
C GLY A 61 11.50 20.39 -19.01
N ASP A 62 12.60 20.70 -19.70
CA ASP A 62 13.03 19.95 -20.90
C ASP A 62 13.70 18.58 -20.61
N ASP A 63 13.88 18.20 -19.35
CA ASP A 63 14.51 16.93 -18.97
C ASP A 63 13.47 15.85 -18.62
N LYS A 64 12.81 15.38 -19.68
CA LYS A 64 11.80 14.32 -19.59
C LYS A 64 12.37 13.02 -19.01
N GLU A 65 13.61 12.67 -19.33
CA GLU A 65 14.25 11.43 -18.89
C GLU A 65 14.43 11.44 -17.37
N MET A 66 14.92 12.55 -16.81
CA MET A 66 15.00 12.73 -15.36
C MET A 66 13.62 12.62 -14.67
N LEU A 67 12.57 13.21 -15.26
CA LEU A 67 11.23 13.11 -14.69
C LEU A 67 10.72 11.65 -14.68
N GLU A 68 10.92 10.92 -15.77
CA GLU A 68 10.53 9.51 -15.87
C GLU A 68 11.27 8.65 -14.82
N ASP A 69 12.57 8.88 -14.63
CA ASP A 69 13.38 8.20 -13.62
C ASP A 69 12.92 8.51 -12.19
N LEU A 70 12.60 9.77 -11.90
CA LEU A 70 12.08 10.17 -10.59
C LEU A 70 10.71 9.56 -10.30
N ILE A 71 9.83 9.45 -11.30
CA ILE A 71 8.54 8.75 -11.15
C ILE A 71 8.75 7.27 -10.88
N ALA A 72 9.70 6.62 -11.56
CA ALA A 72 10.00 5.20 -11.32
C ALA A 72 10.62 4.93 -9.94
N ALA A 73 11.34 5.92 -9.38
CA ALA A 73 11.99 5.81 -8.08
C ALA A 73 11.07 6.09 -6.88
N ALA A 74 9.97 6.83 -7.08
CA ALA A 74 9.02 7.22 -6.03
C ALA A 74 7.94 6.14 -5.78
#